data_AF-A0A7V9TFG0-F1
#
_entry.id   AF-A0A7V9TFG0-F1
#
_cell.length_a   1.000
_cell.length_b   1.000
_cell.length_c   1.000
_cell.angle_alpha   90.00
_cell.angle_beta   90.00
_cell.angle_gamma   90.00
#
_symmetry.space_group_name_H-M   'P 1'
#
loop_
_entity.id
_entity.type
_entity.pdbx_description
1 polymer ?
#
loop_
_entity_poly.entity_id
_entity_poly.type
_entity_poly.pdbx_seq_one_letter_code
_entity_poly.pdbx_strand_id
1 'polypeptide(L)'
;MSQSSERHRQLAADRGPVAIGIITVSDSRTPETDTNGEYLRGAIEAAGHTVSGYHLIRDEAELVKAALRDLVEDGTARVALLNGGTGIARRDT
;
A
#
# COMPACT_ATOMS: atom_id res chain seq x y z
N MET A 1 29.09 1.58 -10.15
CA MET A 1 28.06 0.79 -9.43
C MET A 1 28.69 -0.53 -9.01
N SER A 2 28.32 -1.11 -7.85
CA SER A 2 28.92 -2.37 -7.37
C SER A 2 28.31 -3.57 -8.11
N GLN A 3 29.12 -4.60 -8.42
CA GLN A 3 28.64 -5.88 -8.98
C GLN A 3 27.50 -6.49 -8.14
N SER A 4 27.48 -6.24 -6.83
CA SER A 4 26.41 -6.68 -5.93
C SER A 4 25.06 -6.04 -6.26
N SER A 5 25.03 -4.73 -6.56
CA SER A 5 23.80 -3.99 -6.88
C SER A 5 23.21 -4.37 -8.25
N GLU A 6 24.08 -4.71 -9.21
CA GLU A 6 23.65 -5.22 -10.52
C GLU A 6 23.05 -6.63 -10.41
N ARG A 7 23.72 -7.52 -9.65
CA ARG A 7 23.20 -8.86 -9.37
C ARG A 7 21.85 -8.82 -8.65
N HIS A 8 21.68 -7.91 -7.68
CA HIS A 8 20.41 -7.74 -6.98
C HIS A 8 19.28 -7.29 -7.92
N ARG A 9 19.54 -6.32 -8.81
CA ARG A 9 18.56 -5.88 -9.81
C ARG A 9 18.17 -6.98 -10.79
N GLN A 10 19.12 -7.78 -11.26
CA GLN A 10 18.84 -8.88 -12.18
C GLN A 10 17.92 -9.93 -11.53
N LEU A 11 18.24 -10.35 -10.30
CA LEU A 11 17.41 -11.29 -9.54
C LEU A 11 16.00 -10.76 -9.26
N ALA A 12 15.87 -9.45 -9.07
CA ALA A 12 14.57 -8.81 -8.89
C ALA A 12 13.75 -8.84 -10.18
N ALA A 13 14.36 -8.55 -11.34
CA ALA A 13 13.70 -8.62 -12.63
C ALA A 13 13.18 -10.04 -12.95
N ASP A 14 13.95 -11.07 -12.62
CA ASP A 14 13.57 -12.47 -12.85
C ASP A 14 12.36 -12.91 -12.00
N ARG A 15 12.08 -12.23 -10.88
CA ARG A 15 10.94 -12.54 -10.00
C ARG A 15 9.62 -11.92 -10.43
N GLY A 16 9.64 -10.98 -11.37
CA GLY A 16 8.45 -10.35 -11.91
C GLY A 16 7.79 -9.31 -10.98
N PRO A 17 6.55 -8.87 -11.32
CA PRO A 17 5.85 -7.82 -10.59
C PRO A 17 5.54 -8.21 -9.15
N VAL A 18 5.58 -7.23 -8.25
CA VAL A 18 5.13 -7.38 -6.86
C VAL A 18 3.68 -6.93 -6.77
N ALA A 19 2.85 -7.76 -6.16
CA ALA A 19 1.47 -7.41 -5.84
C ALA A 19 1.42 -6.60 -4.54
N ILE A 20 0.83 -5.41 -4.60
CA ILE A 20 0.86 -4.41 -3.54
C ILE A 20 -0.57 -4.03 -3.17
N GLY A 21 -0.94 -4.17 -1.90
CA GLY A 21 -2.18 -3.66 -1.34
C GLY A 21 -2.01 -2.23 -0.83
N ILE A 22 -3.03 -1.39 -1.04
CA ILE A 22 -3.04 0.01 -0.59
C ILE A 22 -4.12 0.18 0.47
N ILE A 23 -3.77 0.80 1.60
CA ILE A 23 -4.71 1.26 2.61
C ILE A 23 -4.53 2.77 2.79
N THR A 24 -5.58 3.53 2.48
CA THR A 24 -5.68 4.95 2.83
C THR A 24 -6.48 5.08 4.11
N VAL A 25 -5.90 5.78 5.09
CA VAL A 25 -6.47 6.02 6.40
C VAL A 25 -6.84 7.50 6.51
N SER A 26 -8.14 7.81 6.46
CA SER A 26 -8.66 9.19 6.47
C SER A 26 -10.13 9.24 6.87
N ASP A 27 -10.52 10.24 7.66
CA ASP A 27 -11.93 10.45 8.02
C ASP A 27 -12.69 11.32 7.01
N SER A 28 -11.97 12.06 6.15
CA SER A 28 -12.56 13.08 5.27
C SER A 28 -12.44 12.75 3.79
N ARG A 29 -11.52 11.87 3.41
CA ARG A 29 -11.37 11.46 2.00
C ARG A 29 -12.46 10.47 1.60
N THR A 30 -12.77 10.53 0.32
CA THR A 30 -13.59 9.59 -0.45
C THR A 30 -12.74 9.01 -1.58
N PRO A 31 -13.18 7.93 -2.26
CA PRO A 31 -12.42 7.38 -3.38
C PRO A 31 -12.08 8.40 -4.48
N GLU A 32 -12.94 9.40 -4.69
CA GLU A 32 -12.77 10.46 -5.69
C GLU A 32 -11.81 11.56 -5.24
N THR A 33 -11.62 11.71 -3.92
CA THR A 33 -10.78 12.77 -3.33
C THR A 33 -9.47 12.22 -2.76
N ASP A 34 -9.24 10.91 -2.84
CA ASP A 34 -8.01 10.27 -2.41
C ASP A 34 -6.90 10.37 -3.47
N THR A 35 -6.39 11.59 -3.66
CA THR A 35 -5.28 11.88 -4.57
C THR A 35 -4.02 11.06 -4.26
N ASN A 36 -3.82 10.70 -2.99
CA ASN A 36 -2.69 9.86 -2.60
C ASN A 36 -2.88 8.42 -3.08
N GLY A 37 -4.07 7.85 -2.89
CA GLY A 37 -4.40 6.52 -3.40
C GLY A 37 -4.28 6.43 -4.91
N GLU A 38 -4.77 7.45 -5.62
CA GLU A 38 -4.64 7.58 -7.08
C GLU A 38 -3.16 7.64 -7.50
N TYR A 39 -2.38 8.52 -6.86
CA TYR A 39 -0.94 8.63 -7.12
C TYR A 39 -0.20 7.30 -6.89
N LEU A 40 -0.47 6.62 -5.77
CA LEU A 40 0.18 5.35 -5.43
C LEU A 40 -0.14 4.28 -6.46
N ARG A 41 -1.40 4.17 -6.90
CA ARG A 41 -1.80 3.24 -7.96
C ARG A 41 -1.02 3.48 -9.24
N GLY A 42 -1.00 4.73 -9.71
CA GLY A 42 -0.26 5.09 -10.92
C GLY A 42 1.24 4.85 -10.80
N ALA A 43 1.84 5.17 -9.65
CA ALA A 43 3.27 4.95 -9.41
C ALA A 43 3.65 3.47 -9.34
N ILE A 44 2.81 2.63 -8.73
CA ILE A 44 2.98 1.17 -8.65
C ILE A 44 2.94 0.57 -10.06
N GLU A 45 1.91 0.93 -10.84
CA GLU A 45 1.74 0.42 -12.20
C GLU A 45 2.89 0.90 -13.12
N ALA A 46 3.29 2.17 -13.03
CA ALA A 46 4.42 2.71 -13.77
C ALA A 46 5.76 2.05 -13.42
N ALA A 47 5.91 1.56 -12.19
CA ALA A 47 7.08 0.79 -11.76
C ALA A 47 7.05 -0.68 -12.24
N GLY A 48 6.00 -1.12 -12.93
CA GLY A 48 5.84 -2.50 -13.38
C GLY A 48 5.40 -3.46 -12.27
N HIS A 49 4.66 -2.95 -11.28
CA HIS A 49 4.06 -3.73 -10.19
C HIS A 49 2.52 -3.71 -10.31
N THR A 50 1.84 -4.49 -9.49
CA THR A 50 0.37 -4.61 -9.55
C THR A 50 -0.27 -4.18 -8.23
N VAL A 51 -1.44 -3.56 -8.31
CA VAL A 51 -2.26 -3.29 -7.13
C VAL A 51 -3.20 -4.46 -6.89
N SER A 52 -3.02 -5.18 -5.78
CA SER A 52 -3.86 -6.35 -5.45
C SER A 52 -5.13 -5.99 -4.69
N GLY A 53 -5.16 -4.83 -4.02
CA GLY A 53 -6.31 -4.38 -3.25
C GLY A 53 -6.20 -2.91 -2.86
N TYR A 54 -7.35 -2.29 -2.63
CA TYR A 54 -7.44 -0.90 -2.16
C TYR A 54 -8.53 -0.78 -1.10
N HIS A 55 -8.16 -0.21 0.05
CA HIS A 55 -9.08 0.11 1.14
C HIS A 55 -8.97 1.58 1.50
N LEU A 56 -10.09 2.27 1.59
CA LEU A 56 -10.21 3.60 2.19
C LEU A 56 -11.01 3.46 3.48
N ILE A 57 -10.34 3.68 4.60
CA ILE A 57 -10.93 3.48 5.93
C ILE A 57 -10.77 4.73 6.78
N ARG A 58 -11.70 4.88 7.74
CA ARG A 58 -11.55 5.84 8.83
C ARG A 58 -10.37 5.46 9.71
N ASP A 59 -9.82 6.46 10.39
CA ASP A 59 -8.64 6.29 11.24
C ASP A 59 -9.05 5.76 12.61
N GLU A 60 -9.41 4.47 12.59
CA GLU A 60 -9.81 3.66 13.73
C GLU A 60 -8.95 2.39 13.73
N ALA A 61 -8.31 2.08 14.86
CA ALA A 61 -7.33 0.99 14.95
C ALA A 61 -7.90 -0.38 14.53
N GLU A 62 -9.18 -0.65 14.84
CA GLU A 62 -9.82 -1.90 14.47
C GLU A 62 -10.08 -2.01 12.96
N LEU A 63 -10.39 -0.89 12.29
CA LEU A 63 -10.55 -0.86 10.83
C LEU A 63 -9.20 -1.08 10.13
N VAL A 64 -8.12 -0.51 10.65
CA VAL A 64 -6.76 -0.74 10.12
C VAL A 64 -6.38 -2.22 10.23
N LYS A 65 -6.63 -2.84 11.40
CA LYS A 65 -6.38 -4.27 11.60
C LYS A 65 -7.22 -5.15 10.66
N ALA A 66 -8.48 -4.79 10.45
CA ALA A 66 -9.37 -5.52 9.53
C ALA A 66 -8.86 -5.42 8.08
N ALA A 67 -8.61 -4.22 7.57
CA ALA A 67 -8.10 -4.02 6.22
C ALA A 67 -6.75 -4.71 5.98
N LEU A 68 -5.86 -4.70 6.99
CA LEU A 68 -4.60 -5.45 6.92
C LEU A 68 -4.83 -6.96 6.84
N ARG A 69 -5.75 -7.51 7.65
CA ARG A 69 -6.10 -8.93 7.56
C ARG A 69 -6.67 -9.28 6.20
N ASP A 70 -7.60 -8.47 5.68
CA ASP A 70 -8.21 -8.71 4.37
C ASP A 70 -7.15 -8.79 3.27
N LEU A 71 -6.17 -7.87 3.26
CA LEU A 71 -5.06 -7.89 2.30
C LEU A 71 -4.14 -9.11 2.46
N VAL A 72 -3.94 -9.60 3.68
CA VAL A 72 -3.05 -10.74 3.97
C VAL A 72 -3.76 -12.08 3.72
N GLU A 73 -5.03 -12.20 4.11
CA GLU A 73 -5.82 -13.43 4.02
C GLU A 73 -6.23 -13.74 2.57
N ASP A 74 -6.44 -12.73 1.74
CA ASP A 74 -6.64 -12.92 0.29
C ASP A 74 -5.37 -13.51 -0.38
N GLY A 75 -4.21 -13.44 0.29
CA GLY A 75 -2.96 -14.04 -0.17
C GLY A 75 -2.38 -13.40 -1.43
N THR A 76 -3.04 -12.37 -1.96
CA THR A 76 -2.67 -11.67 -3.19
C THR A 76 -1.66 -10.57 -2.93
N ALA A 77 -1.70 -9.87 -1.79
CA ALA A 77 -0.78 -8.80 -1.46
C ALA A 77 0.53 -9.33 -0.86
N ARG A 78 1.67 -8.99 -1.48
CA ARG A 78 3.01 -9.25 -0.94
C ARG A 78 3.54 -8.11 -0.09
N VAL A 79 3.01 -6.91 -0.30
CA VAL A 79 3.36 -5.68 0.41
C VAL A 79 2.06 -4.92 0.69
N ALA A 80 1.92 -4.37 1.89
CA ALA A 80 0.85 -3.43 2.23
C ALA A 80 1.44 -2.03 2.39
N LEU A 81 0.90 -1.05 1.68
CA LEU A 81 1.25 0.36 1.78
C LEU A 81 0.15 1.12 2.49
N LEU A 82 0.46 1.68 3.64
CA LEU A 82 -0.46 2.48 4.44
C LEU A 82 -0.11 3.96 4.30
N ASN A 83 -1.11 4.80 4.07
CA ASN A 83 -0.93 6.25 4.03
C ASN A 83 -2.06 6.96 4.82
N GLY A 84 -1.71 8.05 5.50
CA GLY A 84 -2.61 8.74 6.43
C GLY A 84 -2.63 8.12 7.83
N GLY A 85 -3.28 8.78 8.79
CA GLY A 85 -3.44 8.28 10.17
C GLY A 85 -2.18 8.23 11.06
N THR A 86 -1.04 8.76 10.61
CA THR A 86 0.25 8.71 11.36
C THR A 86 0.45 9.87 12.35
N GLY A 87 -0.58 10.69 12.58
CA GLY A 87 -0.51 11.84 13.48
C GLY A 87 -0.25 11.42 14.93
N ILE A 88 0.63 12.15 15.62
CA ILE A 88 0.97 11.93 17.04
C ILE A 88 -0.21 12.30 17.98
N ALA A 89 -1.22 13.00 17.46
CA ALA A 89 -2.40 13.38 18.22
C ALA A 89 -3.18 12.12 18.65
N ARG A 90 -3.37 11.94 19.96
CA ARG A 90 -4.38 11.00 20.46
C ARG A 90 -5.72 11.49 19.92
N ARG A 91 -6.43 10.63 19.19
CA ARG A 91 -7.88 10.82 19.02
C ARG A 91 -8.49 10.74 20.39
N ASP A 92 -9.31 11.75 20.73
CA ASP A 92 -9.97 11.83 22.02
C ASP A 92 -10.69 10.51 22.32
N THR A 93 -10.41 9.99 23.52
CA THR A 93 -11.04 8.82 24.15
C THR A 93 -12.54 8.99 24.34
#